data_AF-A0A7W5V630-F1
#
_entry.id   AF-A0A7W5V630-F1
#
_cell.length_a   1.000
_cell.length_b   1.000
_cell.length_c   1.000
_cell.angle_alpha   90.00
_cell.angle_beta   90.00
_cell.angle_gamma   90.00
#
_symmetry.space_group_name_H-M   'P 1'
#
loop_
_entity.id
_entity.type
_entity.pdbx_description
1 polymer ?
#
loop_
_entity_poly.entity_id
_entity_poly.type
_entity_poly.pdbx_seq_one_letter_code
_entity_poly.pdbx_strand_id
1 'polypeptide(L)'
;MGAYQPGARQATWAEAEHGRAATPWIRHRSTRADAAAHYRQIGEHHVPGSADTRIERILVDGADAVVLGEIRQTARSTGRAYHARFALHLTIEDGLVTRHHVYEDSLAVAQAFAPAER
;
A
#
# COMPACT_ATOMS: atom_id res chain seq x y z
N MET A 1 36.43 -15.25 -11.58
CA MET A 1 35.83 -14.19 -10.73
C MET A 1 34.34 -14.22 -11.01
N GLY A 2 33.56 -14.73 -10.06
CA GLY A 2 32.21 -15.30 -10.30
C GLY A 2 31.16 -14.30 -10.77
N ALA A 3 30.37 -14.70 -11.76
CA ALA A 3 29.23 -13.95 -12.25
C ALA A 3 28.13 -13.89 -11.18
N TYR A 4 27.73 -12.67 -10.82
CA TYR A 4 26.53 -12.41 -10.03
C TYR A 4 25.31 -12.80 -10.89
N GLN A 5 24.58 -13.84 -10.49
CA GLN A 5 23.22 -14.07 -10.97
C GLN A 5 22.26 -13.41 -9.98
N PRO A 6 21.42 -12.43 -10.41
CA PRO A 6 20.34 -11.96 -9.56
C PRO A 6 19.32 -13.10 -9.43
N GLY A 7 19.35 -13.78 -8.29
CA GLY A 7 18.32 -14.72 -7.89
C GLY A 7 16.97 -14.03 -7.86
N ALA A 8 15.95 -14.73 -8.36
CA ALA A 8 14.56 -14.30 -8.33
C ALA A 8 14.19 -13.75 -6.94
N ARG A 9 13.81 -12.47 -6.88
CA ARG A 9 13.16 -11.86 -5.72
C ARG A 9 11.75 -11.44 -6.10
N GLN A 10 10.94 -12.40 -6.51
CA GLN A 10 9.49 -12.21 -6.52
C GLN A 10 9.02 -12.42 -5.08
N ALA A 11 9.09 -11.37 -4.25
CA ALA A 11 8.16 -11.25 -3.15
C ALA A 11 6.80 -10.90 -3.76
N THR A 12 6.17 -11.86 -4.43
CA THR A 12 4.76 -11.80 -4.77
C THR A 12 4.02 -12.04 -3.47
N TRP A 13 3.64 -10.95 -2.80
CA TRP A 13 2.70 -11.01 -1.69
C TRP A 13 1.49 -11.86 -2.06
N ALA A 14 0.86 -12.44 -1.04
CA ALA A 14 -0.19 -13.43 -1.20
C ALA A 14 -1.35 -12.90 -2.07
N GLU A 15 -1.39 -13.34 -3.34
CA GLU A 15 -2.55 -13.15 -4.21
C GLU A 15 -3.85 -13.62 -3.53
N ALA A 16 -3.75 -14.54 -2.57
CA ALA A 16 -4.84 -15.01 -1.71
C ALA A 16 -5.52 -13.92 -0.84
N GLU A 17 -4.89 -12.75 -0.68
CA GLU A 17 -5.48 -11.59 -0.01
C GLU A 17 -6.19 -10.63 -0.98
N HIS A 18 -6.10 -10.87 -2.30
CA HIS A 18 -6.74 -10.02 -3.29
C HIS A 18 -8.27 -10.11 -3.24
N GLY A 19 -8.94 -8.96 -3.27
CA GLY A 19 -10.40 -8.88 -3.43
C GLY A 19 -11.22 -9.27 -2.20
N ARG A 20 -10.63 -9.36 -1.00
CA ARG A 20 -11.39 -9.59 0.23
C ARG A 20 -12.39 -8.46 0.49
N ALA A 21 -13.57 -8.81 0.99
CA ALA A 21 -14.64 -7.84 1.29
C ALA A 21 -14.18 -6.73 2.26
N ALA A 22 -13.29 -7.05 3.20
CA ALA A 22 -12.73 -6.10 4.15
C ALA A 22 -11.68 -5.15 3.54
N THR A 23 -10.95 -5.60 2.51
CA THR A 23 -9.84 -4.87 1.87
C THR A 23 -9.91 -4.98 0.35
N PRO A 24 -11.02 -4.54 -0.29
CA PRO A 24 -11.25 -4.80 -1.70
C PRO A 24 -10.32 -4.00 -2.62
N TRP A 25 -9.59 -3.03 -2.06
CA TRP A 25 -8.59 -2.26 -2.78
C TRP A 25 -7.26 -3.01 -2.99
N ILE A 26 -7.03 -4.16 -2.33
CA ILE A 26 -5.81 -4.95 -2.53
C ILE A 26 -6.00 -5.83 -3.77
N ARG A 27 -5.46 -5.40 -4.91
CA ARG A 27 -5.44 -6.15 -6.19
C ARG A 27 -4.44 -5.52 -7.16
N HIS A 28 -4.05 -6.27 -8.19
CA HIS A 28 -3.24 -5.74 -9.30
C HIS A 28 -3.98 -4.64 -10.07
N ARG A 29 -3.21 -3.63 -10.48
CA ARG A 29 -3.66 -2.47 -11.25
C ARG A 29 -2.54 -2.03 -12.18
N SER A 30 -2.89 -1.64 -13.40
CA SER A 30 -1.89 -1.31 -14.44
C SER A 30 -2.18 -0.02 -15.20
N THR A 31 -3.36 0.59 -15.02
CA THR A 31 -3.73 1.84 -15.70
C THR A 31 -3.86 3.02 -14.74
N ARG A 32 -3.78 4.25 -15.29
CA ARG A 32 -4.07 5.48 -14.51
C ARG A 32 -5.49 5.50 -13.97
N ALA A 33 -6.45 4.98 -14.74
CA ALA A 33 -7.84 4.85 -14.29
C ALA A 33 -7.95 3.90 -13.10
N ASP A 34 -7.21 2.79 -13.12
CA ASP A 34 -7.15 1.87 -11.99
C ASP A 34 -6.57 2.54 -10.74
N ALA A 35 -5.50 3.33 -10.89
CA ALA A 35 -4.91 4.07 -9.77
C ALA A 35 -5.91 5.06 -9.17
N ALA A 36 -6.66 5.81 -9.99
CA ALA A 36 -7.71 6.69 -9.48
C ALA A 36 -8.83 5.90 -8.76
N ALA A 37 -9.23 4.74 -9.31
CA ALA A 37 -10.20 3.87 -8.67
C ALA A 37 -9.70 3.28 -7.34
N HIS A 38 -8.41 2.97 -7.23
CA HIS A 38 -7.76 2.52 -5.99
C HIS A 38 -7.95 3.51 -4.85
N TYR A 39 -7.56 4.76 -5.08
CA TYR A 39 -7.63 5.80 -4.06
C TYR A 39 -9.05 6.17 -3.70
N ARG A 40 -9.97 6.14 -4.68
CA ARG A 40 -11.42 6.31 -4.41
C ARG A 40 -11.93 5.22 -3.47
N GLN A 41 -11.61 3.96 -3.76
CA GLN A 41 -12.03 2.82 -2.95
C GLN A 41 -11.42 2.86 -1.54
N ILE A 42 -10.17 3.28 -1.39
CA ILE A 42 -9.61 3.54 -0.05
C ILE A 42 -10.44 4.60 0.69
N GLY A 43 -10.74 5.74 0.07
CA GLY A 43 -11.54 6.80 0.70
C GLY A 43 -12.96 6.37 1.09
N GLU A 44 -13.60 5.52 0.28
CA GLU A 44 -14.94 4.97 0.57
C GLU A 44 -14.94 4.11 1.84
N HIS A 45 -13.86 3.39 2.12
CA HIS A 45 -13.74 2.47 3.26
C HIS A 45 -13.16 3.09 4.54
N HIS A 46 -12.73 4.35 4.49
CA HIS A 46 -12.16 5.06 5.65
C HIS A 46 -12.98 6.30 6.02
N VAL A 47 -12.90 6.73 7.28
CA VAL A 47 -13.60 7.93 7.76
C VAL A 47 -12.97 9.19 7.13
N PRO A 48 -13.75 10.06 6.45
CA PRO A 48 -13.21 11.26 5.81
C PRO A 48 -12.60 12.22 6.84
N GLY A 49 -11.48 12.85 6.49
CA GLY A 49 -10.80 13.82 7.36
C GLY A 49 -10.03 13.22 8.55
N SER A 50 -10.07 11.90 8.75
CA SER A 50 -9.27 11.20 9.77
C SER A 50 -7.96 10.63 9.23
N ALA A 51 -7.69 10.83 7.92
CA ALA A 51 -6.47 10.40 7.26
C ALA A 51 -5.29 11.30 7.66
N ASP A 52 -4.18 10.68 8.07
CA ASP A 52 -2.89 11.36 8.22
C ASP A 52 -1.77 10.44 7.70
N THR A 53 -0.76 11.04 7.06
CA THR A 53 0.37 10.30 6.50
C THR A 53 1.65 11.05 6.83
N ARG A 54 2.56 10.38 7.52
CA ARG A 54 3.87 10.92 7.87
C ARG A 54 4.95 10.27 7.01
N ILE A 55 5.66 11.09 6.25
CA ILE A 55 6.88 10.67 5.54
C ILE A 55 8.05 10.77 6.51
N GLU A 56 8.78 9.67 6.67
CA GLU A 56 9.94 9.60 7.56
C GLU A 56 11.25 9.64 6.78
N ARG A 57 11.30 8.99 5.61
CA ARG A 57 12.50 8.93 4.78
C ARG A 57 12.15 8.73 3.32
N ILE A 58 13.00 9.30 2.47
CA ILE A 58 12.99 9.05 1.02
C ILE A 58 14.40 8.60 0.65
N LEU A 59 14.50 7.45 0.00
CA LEU A 59 15.72 6.89 -0.58
C LEU A 59 15.56 6.89 -2.09
N VAL A 60 16.54 7.44 -2.82
CA VAL A 60 16.50 7.52 -4.28
C VAL A 60 17.73 6.83 -4.85
N ASP A 61 17.52 5.97 -5.85
CA ASP A 61 18.56 5.29 -6.60
C ASP A 61 18.16 5.22 -8.08
N GLY A 62 18.78 6.06 -8.91
CA GLY A 62 18.43 6.18 -10.33
C GLY A 62 16.96 6.59 -10.53
N ALA A 63 16.23 5.76 -11.28
CA ALA A 63 14.80 5.93 -11.54
C ALA A 63 13.91 5.45 -10.38
N ASP A 64 14.47 4.74 -9.41
CA ASP A 64 13.73 4.15 -8.30
C ASP A 64 13.77 5.05 -7.06
N ALA A 65 12.64 5.11 -6.36
CA ALA A 65 12.52 5.74 -5.06
C ALA A 65 11.78 4.84 -4.07
N VAL A 66 12.28 4.75 -2.85
CA VAL A 66 11.59 4.13 -1.71
C VAL A 66 11.25 5.20 -0.69
N VAL A 67 9.96 5.37 -0.44
CA VAL A 67 9.41 6.28 0.56
C VAL A 67 8.99 5.46 1.77
N LEU A 68 9.53 5.77 2.94
CA LEU A 68 9.20 5.14 4.20
C LEU A 68 8.37 6.08 5.06
N GLY A 69 7.39 5.54 5.77
CA GLY A 69 6.57 6.34 6.65
C GLY A 69 5.51 5.56 7.40
N GLU A 70 4.53 6.31 7.91
CA GLU A 70 3.37 5.80 8.63
C GLU A 70 2.09 6.35 8.01
N ILE A 71 1.09 5.47 7.86
CA ILE A 71 -0.28 5.79 7.49
C ILE A 71 -1.14 5.70 8.75
N ARG A 72 -1.99 6.70 8.96
CA ARG A 72 -3.03 6.74 10.00
C ARG A 72 -4.37 6.87 9.33
N GLN A 73 -5.28 5.98 9.68
CA GLN A 73 -6.64 5.97 9.14
C GLN A 73 -7.61 5.42 10.17
N THR A 74 -8.90 5.62 9.92
CA THR A 74 -9.99 5.02 10.69
C THR A 74 -10.86 4.19 9.77
N ALA A 75 -10.99 2.90 10.06
CA ALA A 75 -11.83 1.97 9.30
C ALA A 75 -13.31 2.37 9.48
N ARG A 76 -14.01 2.66 8.38
CA ARG A 76 -15.41 3.14 8.44
C ARG A 76 -16.36 2.11 9.06
N SER A 77 -16.17 0.82 8.77
CA SER A 77 -17.08 -0.24 9.19
C SER A 77 -17.05 -0.51 10.69
N THR A 78 -15.94 -0.23 11.37
CA THR A 78 -15.73 -0.56 12.79
C THR A 78 -15.49 0.68 13.65
N GLY A 79 -15.16 1.82 13.03
CA GLY A 79 -14.74 3.03 13.73
C GLY A 79 -13.36 2.96 14.37
N ARG A 80 -12.59 1.88 14.17
CA ARG A 80 -11.26 1.72 14.78
C ARG A 80 -10.18 2.42 13.97
N ALA A 81 -9.38 3.21 14.66
CA ALA A 81 -8.16 3.79 14.12
C ALA A 81 -7.07 2.72 14.00
N TYR A 82 -6.21 2.87 13.00
CA TYR A 82 -4.99 2.08 12.87
C TYR A 82 -3.81 2.93 12.45
N HIS A 83 -2.62 2.41 12.76
CA HIS A 83 -1.33 2.95 12.39
C HIS A 83 -0.58 1.85 11.65
N ALA A 84 -0.23 2.09 10.39
CA ALA A 84 0.48 1.13 9.55
C ALA A 84 1.78 1.75 9.06
N ARG A 85 2.92 1.11 9.34
CA ARG A 85 4.17 1.47 8.67
C ARG A 85 4.10 1.03 7.21
N PHE A 86 4.69 1.83 6.34
CA PHE A 86 4.76 1.50 4.92
C PHE A 86 6.14 1.75 4.32
N ALA A 87 6.42 1.01 3.25
CA ALA A 87 7.40 1.35 2.23
C ALA A 87 6.68 1.46 0.88
N LEU A 88 6.79 2.60 0.21
CA LEU A 88 6.26 2.82 -1.13
C LEU A 88 7.42 2.84 -2.10
N HIS A 89 7.49 1.85 -2.98
CA HIS A 89 8.47 1.78 -4.06
C HIS A 89 7.86 2.33 -5.35
N LEU A 90 8.47 3.41 -5.83
CA LEU A 90 8.14 4.09 -7.07
C LEU A 90 9.25 3.86 -8.10
N THR A 91 8.87 3.76 -9.37
CA THR A 91 9.78 3.96 -10.51
C THR A 91 9.29 5.17 -11.27
N ILE A 92 10.19 6.11 -11.57
CA ILE A 92 9.91 7.36 -12.26
C ILE A 92 10.69 7.41 -13.57
N GLU A 93 9.98 7.53 -14.68
CA GLU A 93 10.54 7.66 -16.03
C GLU A 93 9.89 8.86 -16.70
N ASP A 94 10.67 9.71 -17.37
CA ASP A 94 10.21 10.95 -18.02
C ASP A 94 9.35 11.85 -17.11
N GLY A 95 9.69 11.89 -15.82
CA GLY A 95 8.96 12.67 -14.81
C GLY A 95 7.61 12.08 -14.40
N LEU A 96 7.28 10.86 -14.84
CA LEU A 96 6.03 10.17 -14.56
C LEU A 96 6.27 8.92 -13.72
N VAL A 97 5.35 8.63 -12.79
CA VAL A 97 5.36 7.36 -12.05
C VAL A 97 4.94 6.23 -12.98
N THR A 98 5.86 5.30 -13.29
CA THR A 98 5.63 4.10 -14.11
C THR A 98 5.49 2.83 -13.29
N ARG A 99 5.92 2.84 -12.02
CA ARG A 99 5.61 1.80 -11.03
C ARG A 99 5.17 2.41 -9.71
N HIS A 100 4.15 1.83 -9.09
CA HIS A 100 3.66 2.23 -7.77
C HIS A 100 3.31 1.00 -6.93
N HIS A 101 4.18 0.64 -5.97
CA HIS A 101 4.00 -0.55 -5.14
C HIS A 101 4.14 -0.22 -3.65
N VAL A 102 3.06 -0.43 -2.88
CA VAL A 102 3.05 -0.22 -1.43
C VAL A 102 3.25 -1.54 -0.71
N TYR A 103 4.17 -1.53 0.26
CA TYR A 103 4.35 -2.54 1.29
C TYR A 103 3.84 -1.92 2.59
N GLU A 104 2.85 -2.51 3.25
CA GLU A 104 2.30 -1.96 4.51
C GLU A 104 2.10 -3.05 5.56
N ASP A 105 1.97 -2.62 6.81
CA ASP A 105 1.52 -3.47 7.91
C ASP A 105 0.06 -3.90 7.72
N SER A 106 -0.14 -4.95 6.92
CA SER A 106 -1.45 -5.48 6.59
C SER A 106 -2.16 -6.12 7.79
N LEU A 107 -1.43 -6.51 8.84
CA LEU A 107 -2.03 -7.02 10.08
C LEU A 107 -2.75 -5.91 10.83
N ALA A 108 -2.13 -4.73 10.96
CA ALA A 108 -2.76 -3.57 11.58
C ALA A 108 -4.04 -3.15 10.84
N VAL A 109 -4.00 -3.15 9.51
CA VAL A 109 -5.18 -2.88 8.66
C VAL A 109 -6.25 -3.95 8.90
N ALA A 110 -5.92 -5.23 8.80
CA ALA A 110 -6.87 -6.33 8.98
C ALA A 110 -7.53 -6.30 10.36
N GLN A 111 -6.74 -6.04 11.41
CA GLN A 111 -7.25 -5.89 12.78
C GLN A 111 -8.19 -4.70 12.92
N ALA A 112 -8.00 -3.60 12.18
CA ALA A 112 -8.91 -2.47 12.20
C ALA A 112 -10.28 -2.80 11.58
N PHE A 113 -10.30 -3.64 10.55
CA PHE A 113 -11.51 -4.02 9.82
C PHE A 113 -12.22 -5.28 10.34
N ALA A 114 -11.61 -6.05 11.25
CA ALA A 114 -12.22 -7.26 11.83
C ALA A 114 -13.54 -6.96 12.60
N PRO A 115 -14.57 -7.80 12.57
CA PRO A 115 -15.71 -7.61 13.47
C PRO A 115 -15.27 -7.69 14.95
N ALA A 116 -15.99 -7.03 15.86
CA ALA A 116 -15.78 -7.25 17.29
C ALA A 116 -16.10 -8.70 17.63
N GLU A 117 -15.23 -9.37 18.40
CA GLU A 117 -15.58 -10.65 19.01
C GLU A 117 -16.75 -10.41 19.97
N ARG A 118 -17.81 -11.22 19.82
CA ARG A 118 -19.01 -11.18 20.65
C ARG A 118 -18.79 -11.92 21.95
#